data_AF-J4TZQ9-F1
#
_entry.id   AF-J4TZQ9-F1
#
_cell.length_a   1.000
_cell.length_b   1.000
_cell.length_c   1.000
_cell.angle_alpha   90.00
_cell.angle_beta   90.00
_cell.angle_gamma   90.00
#
_symmetry.space_group_name_H-M   'P 1'
#
loop_
_entity.id
_entity.type
_entity.pdbx_description
1 polymer ?
#
loop_
_entity_poly.entity_id
_entity_poly.type
_entity_poly.pdbx_seq_one_letter_code
_entity_poly.pdbx_strand_id
1 'polypeptide(L)'
;MTIQPINSAAMMNGAAGTSYDAARTNAEEKSFQSTLEELQRKAAAANASTAKTVSETQGFVRTMTDADVEAKKLREACEGFEAMFLSMMYKQMRATVPEGGLFGKKSNAMNIFEDMRDTELMNEVSKSGGIGIADMMYKQLAPTALKK
;
A
#
# COMPACT_ATOMS: atom_id res chain seq x y z
N MET A 1 -16.83 -8.73 -53.50
CA MET A 1 -17.46 -10.06 -53.61
C MET A 1 -16.37 -11.10 -53.33
N THR A 2 -16.18 -11.43 -52.05
CA THR A 2 -16.49 -12.72 -51.38
C THR A 2 -15.33 -13.71 -51.41
N ILE A 3 -14.53 -13.69 -50.34
CA ILE A 3 -13.53 -14.71 -50.01
C ILE A 3 -14.18 -15.72 -49.06
N GLN A 4 -14.08 -17.00 -49.40
CA GLN A 4 -14.68 -18.15 -48.70
C GLN A 4 -13.90 -18.48 -47.41
N PRO A 5 -14.55 -18.86 -46.29
CA PRO A 5 -13.85 -19.47 -45.16
C PRO A 5 -13.75 -20.99 -45.33
N ILE A 6 -12.53 -21.49 -45.20
CA ILE A 6 -12.18 -22.90 -45.11
C ILE A 6 -12.61 -23.39 -43.71
N ASN A 7 -13.59 -24.28 -43.62
CA ASN A 7 -13.73 -25.14 -42.44
C ASN A 7 -13.70 -26.60 -42.88
N SER A 8 -12.46 -27.10 -43.00
CA SER A 8 -12.12 -28.49 -43.26
C SER A 8 -12.22 -29.29 -41.97
N ALA A 9 -13.37 -29.91 -41.71
CA ALA A 9 -13.47 -31.00 -40.73
C ALA A 9 -14.69 -31.89 -41.00
N ALA A 10 -14.83 -32.34 -42.25
CA ALA A 10 -15.34 -33.68 -42.44
C ALA A 10 -14.13 -34.62 -42.30
N MET A 11 -14.29 -35.66 -41.46
CA MET A 11 -13.76 -37.02 -41.61
C MET A 11 -13.19 -37.59 -40.30
N MET A 12 -13.92 -38.61 -39.84
CA MET A 12 -13.41 -39.88 -39.30
C MET A 12 -12.88 -39.92 -37.85
N ASN A 13 -13.55 -40.77 -37.07
CA ASN A 13 -12.99 -41.89 -36.30
C ASN A 13 -13.17 -41.82 -34.76
N GLY A 14 -13.74 -42.90 -34.19
CA GLY A 14 -13.47 -43.30 -32.80
C GLY A 14 -14.59 -43.08 -31.77
N ALA A 15 -15.44 -44.11 -31.59
CA ALA A 15 -16.42 -44.24 -30.52
C ALA A 15 -15.82 -44.46 -29.11
N ALA A 16 -14.78 -43.71 -28.72
CA ALA A 16 -14.09 -43.87 -27.43
C ALA A 16 -13.75 -42.55 -26.69
N GLY A 17 -14.21 -41.40 -27.22
CA GLY A 17 -13.89 -40.07 -26.65
C GLY A 17 -14.99 -39.44 -25.78
N THR A 18 -16.22 -39.97 -25.77
CA THR A 18 -17.37 -39.28 -25.16
C THR A 18 -17.47 -39.42 -23.64
N SER A 19 -17.01 -40.54 -23.05
CA SER A 19 -17.13 -40.79 -21.61
C SER A 19 -16.06 -40.10 -20.77
N TYR A 20 -14.83 -40.02 -21.27
CA TYR A 20 -13.72 -39.34 -20.60
C TYR A 20 -13.89 -37.82 -20.62
N ASP A 21 -14.30 -37.27 -21.77
CA ASP A 21 -14.54 -35.83 -21.93
C ASP A 21 -15.76 -35.39 -21.09
N ALA A 22 -16.84 -36.19 -21.10
CA ALA A 22 -17.98 -35.96 -20.21
C ALA A 22 -17.62 -36.08 -18.72
N ALA A 23 -16.77 -37.02 -18.33
CA ALA A 23 -16.34 -37.14 -16.93
C ALA A 23 -15.53 -35.91 -16.47
N ARG A 24 -14.73 -35.34 -17.37
CA ARG A 24 -13.94 -34.13 -17.11
C ARG A 24 -14.83 -32.89 -16.97
N THR A 25 -15.76 -32.67 -17.89
CA THR A 25 -16.67 -31.51 -17.80
C THR A 25 -17.54 -31.57 -16.55
N ASN A 26 -18.05 -32.75 -16.18
CA ASN A 26 -18.81 -32.94 -14.94
C ASN A 26 -17.95 -32.69 -13.68
N ALA A 27 -16.66 -33.02 -13.70
CA ALA A 27 -15.75 -32.74 -12.58
C ALA A 27 -15.43 -31.24 -12.47
N GLU A 28 -15.22 -30.57 -13.60
CA GLU A 28 -14.99 -29.12 -13.68
C GLU A 28 -16.23 -28.35 -13.21
N GLU A 29 -17.43 -28.75 -13.63
CA GLU A 29 -18.71 -28.17 -13.18
C GLU A 29 -18.91 -28.29 -11.67
N LYS A 30 -18.66 -29.47 -11.08
CA LYS A 30 -18.75 -29.66 -9.62
C LYS A 30 -17.75 -28.80 -8.86
N SER A 31 -16.53 -28.69 -9.38
CA SER A 31 -15.50 -27.83 -8.77
C SER A 31 -15.92 -26.36 -8.80
N PHE A 32 -16.48 -25.90 -9.92
CA PHE A 32 -17.01 -24.55 -10.06
C PHE A 32 -18.23 -24.29 -9.17
N GLN A 33 -19.10 -25.28 -9.00
CA GLN A 33 -20.25 -25.18 -8.09
C GLN A 33 -19.78 -25.07 -6.63
N SER A 34 -18.75 -25.84 -6.25
CA SER A 34 -18.19 -25.76 -4.89
C SER A 34 -17.54 -24.40 -4.59
N THR A 35 -16.86 -23.79 -5.58
CA THR A 35 -16.28 -22.46 -5.39
C THR A 35 -17.34 -21.37 -5.33
N LEU A 36 -18.42 -21.48 -6.12
CA LEU A 36 -19.57 -20.58 -6.01
C LEU A 36 -20.26 -20.69 -4.66
N GLU A 37 -20.49 -21.91 -4.16
CA GLU A 37 -21.06 -22.12 -2.83
C GLU A 37 -20.14 -21.58 -1.72
N GLU A 38 -18.82 -21.75 -1.84
CA GLU A 38 -17.85 -21.19 -0.91
C GLU A 38 -17.85 -19.66 -0.94
N LEU A 39 -17.87 -19.05 -2.13
CA LEU A 39 -17.96 -17.59 -2.29
C LEU A 39 -19.27 -17.04 -1.72
N GLN A 40 -20.39 -17.70 -1.99
CA GLN A 40 -21.70 -17.29 -1.48
C GLN A 40 -21.78 -17.47 0.04
N ARG A 41 -21.22 -18.55 0.59
CA ARG A 41 -21.11 -18.77 2.04
C ARG A 41 -20.20 -17.73 2.70
N LYS A 42 -19.08 -17.38 2.07
CA LYS A 42 -18.16 -16.36 2.57
C LYS A 42 -18.77 -14.95 2.50
N ALA A 43 -19.53 -14.65 1.46
CA ALA A 43 -20.31 -13.40 1.36
C ALA A 43 -21.43 -13.32 2.43
N ALA A 44 -22.14 -14.42 2.66
CA ALA A 44 -23.15 -14.50 3.72
C ALA A 44 -22.54 -14.38 5.12
N ALA A 45 -21.38 -15.02 5.36
CA ALA A 45 -20.64 -14.89 6.61
C ALA A 45 -20.10 -13.47 6.82
N ALA A 46 -19.60 -12.82 5.76
CA ALA A 46 -19.16 -11.42 5.80
C ALA A 46 -20.32 -10.45 6.10
N ASN A 47 -21.52 -10.70 5.57
CA ASN A 47 -22.72 -9.92 5.87
C ASN A 47 -23.23 -10.16 7.30
N ALA A 48 -23.15 -11.40 7.81
CA ALA A 48 -23.51 -11.72 9.19
C ALA A 48 -22.51 -11.13 10.22
N SER A 49 -21.21 -11.11 9.90
CA SER A 49 -20.20 -10.43 10.72
C SER A 49 -20.31 -8.91 10.63
N THR A 50 -20.75 -8.37 9.50
CA THR A 50 -21.04 -6.92 9.38
C THR A 50 -22.27 -6.55 10.21
N ALA A 51 -23.34 -7.35 10.20
CA ALA A 51 -24.54 -7.06 11.00
C ALA A 51 -24.33 -7.19 12.53
N LYS A 52 -23.47 -8.10 12.99
CA LYS A 52 -23.22 -8.31 14.44
C LYS A 52 -22.21 -7.31 15.04
N THR A 53 -21.34 -6.71 14.22
CA THR A 53 -20.33 -5.76 14.70
C THR A 53 -20.79 -4.29 14.60
N VAL A 54 -21.86 -4.01 13.84
CA VAL A 54 -22.36 -2.63 13.62
C VAL A 54 -23.30 -2.13 14.73
N SER A 55 -23.79 -2.99 15.63
CA SER A 55 -24.75 -2.58 16.66
C SER A 55 -24.12 -2.05 17.97
N GLU A 56 -22.81 -2.21 18.20
CA GLU A 56 -22.14 -1.70 19.42
C GLU A 56 -21.10 -0.60 19.17
N THR A 57 -20.82 -0.25 17.91
CA THR A 57 -19.98 0.91 17.56
C THR A 57 -20.78 1.96 16.79
N GLN A 58 -21.86 2.47 17.38
CA GLN A 58 -22.44 3.76 16.99
C GLN A 58 -21.57 4.93 17.49
N GLY A 59 -20.26 4.84 17.23
CA GLY A 59 -19.27 5.84 17.60
C GLY A 59 -18.70 6.49 16.35
N PHE A 60 -19.35 7.57 15.91
CA PHE A 60 -18.75 8.68 15.17
C PHE A 60 -17.98 8.32 13.88
N VAL A 61 -18.69 8.09 12.78
CA VAL A 61 -18.11 8.33 11.45
C VAL A 61 -18.04 9.84 11.26
N ARG A 62 -16.94 10.49 11.67
CA ARG A 62 -16.66 11.89 11.32
C ARG A 62 -16.31 11.92 9.83
N THR A 63 -17.17 12.47 9.01
CA THR A 63 -16.76 12.95 7.70
C THR A 63 -15.73 14.07 7.93
N MET A 64 -14.53 13.92 7.37
CA MET A 64 -13.51 14.97 7.46
C MET A 64 -14.05 16.24 6.84
N THR A 65 -14.03 17.33 7.61
CA THR A 65 -14.37 18.66 7.12
C THR A 65 -13.19 19.24 6.33
N ASP A 66 -13.43 20.26 5.51
CA ASP A 66 -12.34 20.95 4.79
C ASP A 66 -11.27 21.50 5.75
N ALA A 67 -11.68 21.94 6.94
CA ALA A 67 -10.77 22.36 8.01
C ALA A 67 -9.91 21.22 8.55
N ASP A 68 -10.46 20.01 8.68
CA ASP A 68 -9.71 18.82 9.10
C ASP A 68 -8.66 18.41 8.04
N VAL A 69 -9.00 18.55 6.75
CA VAL A 69 -8.09 18.28 5.62
C VAL A 69 -6.95 19.29 5.59
N GLU A 70 -7.23 20.58 5.78
CA GLU A 70 -6.21 21.62 5.80
C GLU A 70 -5.29 21.49 7.02
N ALA A 71 -5.86 21.17 8.19
CA ALA A 71 -5.10 20.88 9.40
C ALA A 71 -4.14 19.69 9.21
N LYS A 72 -4.59 18.63 8.51
CA LYS A 72 -3.75 17.48 8.19
C LYS A 72 -2.61 17.84 7.23
N LYS A 73 -2.89 18.59 6.15
CA LYS A 73 -1.83 19.03 5.21
C LYS A 73 -0.79 19.91 5.90
N LEU A 74 -1.22 20.80 6.79
CA LEU A 74 -0.30 21.63 7.57
C LEU A 74 0.60 20.78 8.48
N ARG A 75 0.03 19.75 9.11
CA ARG A 75 0.77 18.78 9.92
C ARG A 75 1.84 18.06 9.09
N GLU A 76 1.44 17.50 7.95
CA GLU A 76 2.34 16.79 7.02
C GLU A 76 3.47 17.70 6.52
N ALA A 77 3.17 18.96 6.21
CA ALA A 77 4.18 19.93 5.81
C ALA A 77 5.19 20.22 6.93
N CYS A 78 4.73 20.34 8.17
CA CYS A 78 5.61 20.54 9.33
C CYS A 78 6.49 19.31 9.60
N GLU A 79 5.93 18.10 9.50
CA GLU A 79 6.68 16.84 9.63
C GLU A 79 7.72 16.66 8.52
N GLY A 80 7.38 17.05 7.28
CA GLY A 80 8.31 17.03 6.15
C GLY A 80 9.47 18.03 6.31
N PHE A 81 9.22 19.20 6.91
CA PHE A 81 10.28 20.14 7.25
C PHE A 81 11.22 19.55 8.32
N GLU A 82 10.66 18.95 9.39
CA GLU A 82 11.45 18.30 10.43
C GLU A 82 12.29 17.14 9.88
N ALA A 83 11.74 16.34 8.96
CA ALA A 83 12.48 15.27 8.27
C ALA A 83 13.71 15.81 7.51
N MET A 84 13.53 16.89 6.76
CA MET A 84 14.63 17.52 6.01
C MET A 84 15.70 18.07 6.95
N PHE A 85 15.26 18.76 8.01
CA PHE A 85 16.16 19.30 9.03
C PHE A 85 16.97 18.18 9.72
N LEU A 86 16.31 17.10 10.13
CA LEU A 86 16.94 15.93 10.74
C LEU A 86 17.93 15.27 9.79
N SER A 87 17.59 15.11 8.50
CA SER A 87 18.51 14.58 7.48
C SER A 87 19.77 15.43 7.37
N MET A 88 19.63 16.75 7.30
CA MET A 88 20.77 17.65 7.26
C MET A 88 21.61 17.58 8.54
N MET A 89 20.96 17.63 9.71
CA MET A 89 21.61 17.52 11.02
C MET A 89 22.41 16.21 11.14
N TYR A 90 21.78 15.07 10.79
CA TYR A 90 22.39 13.76 10.87
C TYR A 90 23.60 13.62 9.93
N LYS A 91 23.51 14.18 8.71
CA LYS A 91 24.64 14.26 7.78
C LYS A 91 25.80 15.06 8.35
N GLN A 92 25.53 16.22 8.97
CA GLN A 92 26.58 17.01 9.62
C GLN A 92 27.20 16.26 10.81
N MET A 93 26.39 15.59 11.64
CA MET A 93 26.90 14.74 12.73
C MET A 93 27.84 13.65 12.22
N ARG A 94 27.46 12.96 11.13
CA ARG A 94 28.33 11.95 10.50
C ARG A 94 29.62 12.54 9.93
N ALA A 95 29.57 13.73 9.34
CA ALA A 95 30.74 14.42 8.81
C ALA A 95 31.77 14.78 9.90
N THR A 96 31.37 14.84 11.17
CA THR A 96 32.31 15.02 12.30
C THR A 96 33.08 13.76 12.65
N VAL A 97 32.65 12.59 12.19
CA VAL A 97 33.36 11.32 12.41
C VAL A 97 34.44 11.18 11.34
N PRO A 98 35.73 11.07 11.72
CA PRO A 98 36.82 10.96 10.76
C PRO A 98 36.62 9.77 9.80
N GLU A 99 36.72 10.03 8.49
CA GLU A 99 36.72 8.97 7.49
C GLU A 99 38.08 8.26 7.47
N GLY A 100 38.10 7.00 7.91
CA GLY A 100 39.31 6.19 7.88
C GLY A 100 39.49 5.36 9.15
N GLY A 101 38.97 4.14 9.11
CA GLY A 101 39.26 3.09 10.09
C GLY A 101 39.92 1.88 9.41
N LEU A 102 39.87 0.72 10.09
CA LEU A 102 40.42 -0.57 9.65
C LEU A 102 40.04 -0.99 8.21
N PHE A 103 38.95 -0.45 7.67
CA PHE A 103 38.38 -0.82 6.37
C PHE A 103 38.71 0.14 5.21
N GLY A 104 39.60 1.14 5.41
CA GLY A 104 40.03 2.05 4.35
C GLY A 104 38.99 3.13 3.98
N LYS A 105 39.16 3.75 2.80
CA LYS A 105 38.25 4.80 2.30
C LYS A 105 36.93 4.20 1.84
N LYS A 106 35.80 4.83 2.20
CA LYS A 106 34.47 4.44 1.70
C LYS A 106 34.37 4.59 0.19
N SER A 107 33.59 3.70 -0.44
CA SER A 107 33.27 3.81 -1.86
C SER A 107 32.17 4.85 -2.09
N ASN A 108 32.17 5.49 -3.27
CA ASN A 108 31.11 6.43 -3.65
C ASN A 108 29.71 5.79 -3.62
N ALA A 109 29.61 4.52 -4.02
CA ALA A 109 28.35 3.77 -3.97
C ALA A 109 27.83 3.62 -2.53
N MET A 110 28.72 3.39 -1.57
CA MET A 110 28.36 3.31 -0.16
C MET A 110 27.84 4.65 0.36
N ASN A 111 28.49 5.76 0.00
CA ASN A 111 28.05 7.09 0.41
C ASN A 111 26.63 7.40 -0.08
N ILE A 112 26.34 7.10 -1.35
CA ILE A 112 25.00 7.30 -1.93
C ILE A 112 23.95 6.42 -1.22
N PHE A 113 24.28 5.15 -0.97
CA PHE A 113 23.39 4.24 -0.25
C PHE A 113 23.09 4.74 1.17
N GLU A 114 24.12 5.18 1.89
CA GLU A 114 23.95 5.71 3.23
C GLU A 114 23.16 7.02 3.23
N ASP A 115 23.34 7.90 2.24
CA ASP A 115 22.54 9.12 2.10
C ASP A 115 21.05 8.83 1.90
N MET A 116 20.70 7.86 1.05
CA MET A 116 19.31 7.42 0.91
C MET A 116 18.79 6.80 2.20
N ARG A 117 19.55 5.89 2.81
CA ARG A 117 19.19 5.23 4.07
C ARG A 117 18.92 6.26 5.17
N ASP A 118 19.82 7.22 5.32
CA ASP A 118 19.73 8.25 6.35
C ASP A 118 18.52 9.16 6.08
N THR A 119 18.21 9.45 4.82
CA THR A 119 17.02 10.23 4.45
C THR A 119 15.72 9.51 4.82
N GLU A 120 15.58 8.23 4.48
CA GLU A 120 14.39 7.45 4.84
C GLU A 120 14.28 7.24 6.35
N LEU A 121 15.40 7.00 7.03
CA LEU A 121 15.42 6.88 8.48
C LEU A 121 14.94 8.17 9.14
N MET A 122 15.43 9.33 8.72
CA MET A 122 15.01 10.61 9.29
C MET A 122 13.55 10.96 8.95
N ASN A 123 13.04 10.50 7.81
CA ASN A 123 11.62 10.62 7.44
C ASN A 123 10.71 9.79 8.36
N GLU A 124 11.10 8.58 8.72
CA GLU A 124 10.33 7.77 9.68
C GLU A 124 10.45 8.30 11.10
N VAL A 125 11.63 8.80 11.48
CA VAL A 125 11.83 9.43 12.81
C VAL A 125 10.96 10.66 12.97
N SER A 126 10.84 11.53 11.96
CA SER A 126 9.99 12.72 12.05
C SER A 126 8.51 12.38 12.23
N LYS A 127 8.00 11.37 11.50
CA LYS A 127 6.61 10.87 11.64
C LYS A 127 6.35 10.23 13.01
N SER A 128 7.37 9.61 13.59
CA SER A 128 7.26 8.90 14.88
C SER A 128 7.34 9.81 16.11
N GLY A 129 7.44 11.13 15.91
CA GLY A 129 7.50 12.13 16.99
C GLY A 129 8.79 12.94 17.05
N GLY A 130 9.82 12.53 16.29
CA GLY A 130 11.02 13.33 16.03
C GLY A 130 11.64 13.98 17.27
N ILE A 131 12.05 15.23 17.09
CA ILE A 131 12.56 16.13 18.13
C ILE A 131 11.51 17.17 18.55
N GLY A 132 10.35 17.19 17.90
CA GLY A 132 9.20 18.04 18.24
C GLY A 132 9.20 19.40 17.53
N ILE A 133 10.02 19.59 16.50
CA ILE A 133 10.03 20.85 15.73
C ILE A 133 8.75 20.97 14.92
N ALA A 134 8.24 19.88 14.32
CA ALA A 134 6.98 19.90 13.58
C ALA A 134 5.82 20.32 14.47
N ASP A 135 5.78 19.84 15.73
CA ASP A 135 4.76 20.23 16.71
C ASP A 135 4.82 21.72 17.05
N MET A 136 6.04 22.25 17.22
CA MET A 136 6.24 23.67 17.51
C MET A 136 5.82 24.54 16.34
N MET A 137 6.22 24.17 15.11
CA MET A 137 5.81 24.86 13.88
C MET A 137 4.30 24.79 13.69
N TYR A 138 3.70 23.63 13.89
CA TYR A 138 2.25 23.45 13.78
C TYR A 138 1.51 24.35 14.75
N LYS A 139 1.93 24.42 16.02
CA LYS A 139 1.32 25.31 17.03
C LYS A 139 1.41 26.79 16.63
N GLN A 140 2.48 27.22 15.97
CA GLN A 140 2.66 28.61 15.53
C GLN A 140 1.90 28.93 14.25
N LEU A 141 1.83 27.98 13.30
CA LEU A 141 1.23 28.18 11.99
C LEU A 141 -0.27 27.93 11.99
N ALA A 142 -0.77 26.96 12.77
CA ALA A 142 -2.18 26.57 12.79
C ALA A 142 -3.14 27.75 13.06
N PRO A 143 -2.89 28.66 14.04
CA PRO A 143 -3.76 29.80 14.29
C PRO A 143 -3.88 30.77 13.10
N THR A 144 -2.82 30.88 12.29
CA THR A 144 -2.75 31.79 11.14
C THR A 144 -3.25 31.11 9.87
N ALA A 145 -2.90 29.84 9.64
CA ALA A 145 -3.20 29.10 8.42
C ALA A 145 -4.64 28.56 8.39
N LEU A 146 -5.22 28.24 9.56
CA LEU A 146 -6.57 27.66 9.66
C LEU A 146 -7.67 28.70 9.94
N LYS A 147 -7.31 29.95 10.24
CA LYS A 147 -8.25 31.08 10.25
C LYS A 147 -8.46 31.56 8.80
N LYS A 148 -9.39 30.93 8.09
CA LYS A 148 -10.01 31.50 6.89
C LYS A 148 -11.51 31.53 7.06
#